data_AF-A0A662PLU6-F1
#
_entry.id   AF-A0A662PLU6-F1
#
_cell.length_a   1.000
_cell.length_b   1.000
_cell.length_c   1.000
_cell.angle_alpha   90.00
_cell.angle_beta   90.00
_cell.angle_gamma   90.00
#
_symmetry.space_group_name_H-M   'P 1'
#
loop_
_entity.id
_entity.type
_entity.pdbx_description
1 polymer ?
#
loop_
_entity_poly.entity_id
_entity_poly.type
_entity_poly.pdbx_seq_one_letter_code
_entity_poly.pdbx_strand_id
1 'polypeptide(L)' 'MVSRWRIQRVLRYVREHPGCTEDEIAQALRMHILDVLEALHILEAEGLVRGEEIPPISQVDGSQAKS' A
#
# COMPACT_ATOMS: atom_id res chain seq x y z
N MET A 1 7.41 -2.58 -12.82
CA MET A 1 6.32 -2.82 -13.79
C MET A 1 5.47 -3.96 -13.29
N VAL A 2 4.63 -3.63 -12.32
CA VAL A 2 3.63 -4.50 -11.75
C VAL A 2 2.61 -4.92 -12.82
N SER A 3 2.31 -6.22 -12.91
CA SER A 3 1.36 -6.74 -13.89
C SER A 3 -0.08 -6.38 -13.50
N ARG A 4 -0.97 -6.22 -14.50
CA ARG A 4 -2.39 -5.89 -14.28
C ARG A 4 -3.12 -6.84 -13.31
N TRP A 5 -2.73 -8.11 -13.30
CA TRP A 5 -3.24 -9.10 -12.36
C TRP A 5 -2.89 -8.80 -10.90
N ARG A 6 -1.67 -8.31 -10.64
CA ARG A 6 -1.23 -7.92 -9.29
C ARG A 6 -2.00 -6.69 -8.81
N ILE A 7 -2.19 -5.71 -9.69
CA ILE A 7 -2.99 -4.51 -9.42
C ILE A 7 -4.41 -4.90 -9.02
N GLN A 8 -5.07 -5.79 -9.78
CA GLN A 8 -6.42 -6.26 -9.45
C GLN A 8 -6.50 -7.01 -8.11
N ARG A 9 -5.45 -7.74 -7.73
CA ARG A 9 -5.41 -8.41 -6.42
C ARG A 9 -5.31 -7.42 -5.27
N VAL A 10 -4.47 -6.39 -5.42
CA VAL A 10 -4.35 -5.31 -4.44
C VAL A 10 -5.69 -4.59 -4.30
N LEU A 11 -6.32 -4.19 -5.42
CA LEU A 11 -7.63 -3.53 -5.40
C LEU A 11 -8.71 -4.38 -4.72
N ARG A 12 -8.75 -5.69 -5.02
CA ARG A 12 -9.69 -6.60 -4.38
C ARG A 12 -9.47 -6.63 -2.87
N TYR A 13 -8.23 -6.77 -2.43
CA TYR A 13 -7.89 -6.86 -1.02
C TYR A 13 -8.27 -5.58 -0.26
N VAL A 14 -7.92 -4.40 -0.78
CA VAL A 14 -8.28 -3.11 -0.16
C VAL A 14 -9.79 -2.96 -0.02
N ARG A 15 -10.56 -3.42 -1.01
CA ARG A 15 -12.04 -3.40 -0.95
C ARG A 15 -12.63 -4.36 0.07
N GLU A 16 -12.00 -5.52 0.26
CA GLU A 16 -12.42 -6.51 1.27
C GLU A 16 -11.99 -6.07 2.69
N HIS A 17 -10.92 -5.26 2.79
CA HIS A 17 -10.30 -4.83 4.03
C HIS A 17 -10.04 -3.31 4.03
N PRO A 18 -11.09 -2.47 4.15
CA PRO A 18 -10.91 -1.02 4.12
C PRO A 18 -10.06 -0.54 5.31
N GLY A 19 -9.12 0.38 5.04
CA GLY A 19 -8.18 0.92 6.03
C GLY A 19 -6.99 0.03 6.34
N CYS A 20 -6.75 -1.02 5.55
CA CYS A 20 -5.54 -1.84 5.67
C CYS A 20 -4.28 -1.05 5.28
N THR A 21 -3.17 -1.38 5.93
CA THR A 21 -1.85 -0.82 5.64
C THR A 21 -1.16 -1.55 4.48
N GLU A 22 -0.20 -0.90 3.84
CA GLU A 22 0.55 -1.48 2.72
C GLU A 22 1.34 -2.74 3.14
N ASP A 23 1.79 -2.78 4.40
CA ASP A 23 2.47 -3.95 4.96
C ASP A 23 1.51 -5.13 5.11
N GLU A 24 0.29 -4.91 5.60
CA GLU A 24 -0.74 -5.96 5.68
C GLU A 24 -1.09 -6.49 4.29
N ILE A 25 -1.22 -5.62 3.29
CA ILE A 25 -1.46 -6.01 1.89
C ILE A 25 -0.29 -6.85 1.36
N ALA A 26 0.95 -6.39 1.58
CA ALA A 26 2.15 -7.09 1.13
C ALA A 26 2.27 -8.49 1.75
N GLN A 27 2.04 -8.60 3.05
CA GLN A 27 2.04 -9.88 3.76
C GLN A 27 0.93 -10.81 3.29
N ALA A 28 -0.32 -10.32 3.21
CA ALA A 28 -1.48 -11.13 2.83
C ALA A 28 -1.40 -11.61 1.38
N LEU A 29 -0.92 -10.77 0.47
CA LEU A 29 -0.79 -11.12 -0.94
C LEU A 29 0.54 -11.79 -1.29
N ARG A 30 1.46 -11.93 -0.30
CA ARG A 30 2.85 -12.37 -0.50
C ARG A 30 3.52 -11.63 -1.65
N MET A 31 3.33 -10.31 -1.65
CA MET A 31 3.83 -9.40 -2.68
C MET A 31 4.95 -8.54 -2.08
N HIS A 32 5.93 -8.16 -2.89
CA HIS A 32 6.96 -7.25 -2.44
C HIS A 32 6.34 -5.87 -2.18
N ILE A 33 6.76 -5.18 -1.10
CA ILE A 33 6.16 -3.90 -0.70
C ILE A 33 6.20 -2.84 -1.82
N LEU A 34 7.27 -2.81 -2.62
CA LEU A 34 7.37 -1.91 -3.76
C LEU A 34 6.35 -2.21 -4.87
N ASP A 35 6.01 -3.48 -5.10
CA ASP A 35 4.97 -3.84 -6.08
C ASP A 35 3.58 -3.43 -5.58
N VAL A 36 3.35 -3.51 -4.26
CA VAL A 36 2.11 -3.04 -3.62
C VAL A 36 2.00 -1.53 -3.74
N LEU A 37 3.06 -0.79 -3.41
CA LEU A 37 3.11 0.66 -3.56
C LEU A 37 2.90 1.11 -5.02
N GLU A 38 3.57 0.46 -5.98
CA GLU A 38 3.37 0.73 -7.42
C GLU A 38 1.90 0.49 -7.81
N ALA A 39 1.30 -0.62 -7.35
CA ALA A 39 -0.11 -0.92 -7.62
C ALA A 39 -1.07 0.08 -6.99
N LEU A 40 -0.88 0.46 -5.72
CA LEU A 40 -1.72 1.44 -5.03
C LEU A 40 -1.64 2.80 -5.71
N HIS A 41 -0.44 3.23 -6.12
CA HIS A 41 -0.26 4.49 -6.83
C HIS A 41 -0.96 4.51 -8.19
N ILE A 42 -0.91 3.39 -8.94
CA ILE A 42 -1.66 3.25 -10.19
C ILE A 42 -3.18 3.31 -9.93
N LEU A 43 -3.67 2.60 -8.91
CA LEU A 43 -5.09 2.58 -8.57
C LEU A 43 -5.60 3.95 -8.08
N GLU A 44 -4.77 4.70 -7.36
CA GLU A 44 -5.06 6.09 -6.96
C GLU A 44 -5.12 7.01 -8.18
N ALA A 45 -4.16 6.89 -9.11
CA ALA A 45 -4.17 7.65 -10.37
C ALA A 45 -5.39 7.32 -11.25
N GLU A 46 -5.90 6.10 -11.18
CA GLU A 46 -7.15 5.67 -11.83
C GLU A 46 -8.43 6.06 -11.04
N GLY A 47 -8.29 6.63 -9.84
CA GLY A 47 -9.40 7.03 -8.97
C GLY A 47 -10.17 5.87 -8.33
N LEU A 48 -9.55 4.69 -8.24
CA LEU A 48 -10.16 3.46 -7.72
C LEU A 48 -10.00 3.28 -6.20
N VAL A 49 -9.02 3.95 -5.60
CA VAL A 49 -8.77 4.03 -4.14
C VAL A 49 -8.44 5.48 -3.78
N ARG A 50 -8.73 5.89 -2.54
CA ARG A 50 -8.37 7.23 -2.04
C ARG A 50 -7.24 7.11 -1.02
N GLY A 51 -6.30 8.06 -1.02
CA GLY A 51 -5.17 8.10 -0.06
C GLY A 51 -5.55 8.16 1.42
N GLU A 52 -6.83 8.32 1.79
CA GLU A 52 -7.30 8.13 3.17
C GLU A 52 -7.38 6.65 3.60
N GLU A 53 -7.44 5.71 2.65
CA GLU A 53 -7.42 4.26 2.93
C GLU A 53 -6.00 3.73 3.17
N ILE A 54 -4.97 4.54 2.91
CA ILE A 54 -3.56 4.16 3.01
C ILE A 54 -2.91 5.19 3.95
N PRO A 55 -2.59 4.84 5.21
CA PRO A 55 -1.99 5.80 6.12
C PRO A 55 -0.64 6.27 5.53
N PRO A 56 -0.36 7.59 5.56
CA PRO A 56 0.90 8.10 5.06
C PRO A 56 2.04 7.44 5.84
N ILE A 57 3.06 7.01 5.11
CA ILE A 57 4.30 6.44 5.64
C ILE A 57 4.83 7.42 6.68
N SER A 58 4.58 7.12 7.95
CA SER A 58 5.06 7.96 9.05
C SER A 58 6.57 7.95 8.95
N GLN A 59 7.14 9.12 8.67
CA GLN A 59 8.56 9.38 8.81
C GLN A 59 9.02 8.69 10.09
N VAL A 60 9.96 7.74 9.94
CA VAL A 60 10.75 7.26 11.04
C VAL A 60 11.44 8.48 11.64
N ASP A 61 10.83 9.04 12.68
CA ASP A 61 11.43 10.08 13.50
C ASP A 61 12.60 9.39 14.20
N GLY A 62 13.76 9.51 13.56
CA GLY A 62 15.04 9.10 14.09
C GLY A 62 15.28 9.91 15.36
N SER A 63 14.72 9.41 16.47
CA SER A 63 15.07 9.80 17.82
C SER A 63 16.55 9.50 18.01
N GLN A 64 17.41 10.44 17.62
CA GLN A 64 18.78 10.46 18.12
C GLN A 64 18.71 11.02 19.53
N ALA A 65 18.61 10.08 20.47
CA ALA A 65 18.69 10.32 21.89
C ALA A 65 19.94 11.16 22.20
N LYS A 66 19.73 12.21 23.00
CA LYS A 66 20.79 12.93 23.70
C LYS A 66 21.66 11.93 24.47
N SER A 67 22.97 12.02 24.32
CA SER A 67 23.96 11.69 25.33
C SER A 67 25.25 12.43 25.03
#